data_AF-A0AAW0AAP6-F1
#
_entry.id   AF-A0AAW0AAP6-F1
#
_cell.length_a   1.000
_cell.length_b   1.000
_cell.length_c   1.000
_cell.angle_alpha   90.00
_cell.angle_beta   90.00
_cell.angle_gamma   90.00
#
_symmetry.space_group_name_H-M   'P 1'
#
loop_
_entity.id
_entity.type
_entity.pdbx_description
1 polymer ?
#
loop_
_entity_poly.entity_id
_entity_poly.type
_entity_poly.pdbx_seq_one_letter_code
_entity_poly.pdbx_strand_id
1 'polypeptide(L)'
;MTDFALTAKPSLKVIDLSRLSGPTDAHVVVVPLPKNTFGVVFGQRTAGWLQGFNSYVLDSDHLPVDVSALWVAPSSEQSRAMITKIVPEHLAKDPSVLSVGPFMDDRYIAVLATHQKPGDDKLVPSDPKFQYHSFKIGSETKPTVVFTMVNAEDGGDADYHDTVVGVAVVSSVNFFMMMRYTLPKIPRTTK
;
A
#
# COMPACT_ATOMS: atom_id res chain seq x y z
N MET A 1 23.62 7.82 1.95
CA MET A 1 22.39 7.69 1.14
C MET A 1 22.36 6.29 0.56
N THR A 2 21.69 5.36 1.22
CA THR A 2 21.45 3.99 0.72
C THR A 2 20.28 4.04 -0.24
N ASP A 3 20.51 3.63 -1.49
CA ASP A 3 19.47 3.49 -2.51
C ASP A 3 18.52 2.37 -2.05
N PHE A 4 17.28 2.70 -1.65
CA PHE A 4 16.25 1.67 -1.53
C PHE A 4 15.94 1.16 -2.93
N ALA A 5 16.54 0.04 -3.31
CA ALA A 5 16.07 -0.67 -4.49
C ALA A 5 14.70 -1.30 -4.18
N LEU A 6 13.92 -1.61 -5.21
CA LEU A 6 12.71 -2.48 -5.15
C LEU A 6 13.03 -3.92 -4.69
N THR A 7 14.10 -4.11 -3.92
CA THR A 7 14.54 -5.35 -3.29
C THR A 7 14.36 -5.32 -1.78
N ALA A 8 14.09 -4.15 -1.19
CA ALA A 8 13.76 -4.04 0.22
C ALA A 8 12.47 -4.82 0.52
N LYS A 9 12.49 -5.58 1.61
CA LYS A 9 11.42 -6.50 1.99
C LYS A 9 10.47 -5.82 2.98
N PRO A 10 9.16 -6.11 2.92
CA PRO A 10 8.24 -5.71 3.98
C PRO A 10 8.60 -6.39 5.32
N SER A 11 8.18 -5.76 6.41
CA SER A 11 8.44 -6.23 7.77
C SER A 11 7.28 -5.91 8.71
N LEU A 12 7.10 -6.72 9.75
CA LEU A 12 6.20 -6.39 10.86
C LEU A 12 6.92 -5.47 11.85
N LYS A 13 6.29 -4.38 12.27
CA LYS A 13 6.84 -3.43 13.24
C LYS A 13 5.77 -2.92 14.21
N VAL A 14 6.23 -2.46 15.37
CA VAL A 14 5.44 -1.65 16.29
C VAL A 14 5.79 -0.19 16.03
N ILE A 15 4.80 0.63 15.66
CA ILE A 15 4.98 2.05 15.29
C ILE A 15 3.99 2.92 16.06
N ASP A 16 4.44 4.10 16.48
CA ASP A 16 3.57 5.14 17.00
C ASP A 16 2.91 5.91 15.85
N LEU A 17 1.60 5.74 15.71
CA LEU A 17 0.77 6.38 14.68
C LEU A 17 -0.10 7.53 15.24
N SER A 18 0.08 7.90 16.50
CA SER A 18 -0.74 8.90 17.21
C SER A 18 -0.78 10.26 16.52
N ARG A 19 0.30 10.64 15.83
CA ARG A 19 0.38 11.87 15.01
C ARG A 19 -0.72 11.97 13.96
N LEU A 20 -1.25 10.84 13.47
CA LEU A 20 -2.29 10.78 12.45
C LEU A 20 -3.55 10.07 12.96
N SER A 21 -3.85 10.23 14.26
CA SER A 21 -5.02 9.62 14.92
C SER A 21 -5.00 8.09 14.96
N GLY A 22 -3.84 7.45 14.82
CA GLY A 22 -3.65 6.02 15.05
C GLY A 22 -3.23 5.70 16.50
N PRO A 23 -3.03 4.41 16.84
CA PRO A 23 -2.55 4.01 18.16
C PRO A 23 -1.04 4.26 18.32
N THR A 24 -0.57 4.37 19.57
CA THR A 24 0.85 4.60 19.91
C THR A 24 1.73 3.34 19.82
N ASP A 25 1.10 2.17 19.79
CA ASP A 25 1.70 0.83 19.81
C ASP A 25 1.17 -0.03 18.65
N ALA A 26 1.06 0.57 17.47
CA ALA A 26 0.43 -0.08 16.32
C ALA A 26 1.29 -1.20 15.75
N HIS A 27 0.77 -2.44 15.74
CA HIS A 27 1.37 -3.56 15.02
C HIS A 27 1.02 -3.45 13.53
N VAL A 28 2.00 -3.08 12.71
CA VAL A 28 1.79 -2.78 11.30
C VAL A 28 2.72 -3.55 10.39
N VAL A 29 2.23 -3.88 9.20
CA VAL A 29 3.10 -4.30 8.10
C VAL A 29 3.63 -3.07 7.40
N VAL A 30 4.95 -2.90 7.44
CA VAL A 30 5.68 -1.79 6.81
C VAL A 30 6.21 -2.26 5.46
N VAL A 31 5.72 -1.65 4.39
CA VAL A 31 6.10 -1.92 3.00
C VAL A 31 7.04 -0.81 2.51
N PRO A 32 8.27 -1.13 2.07
CA PRO A 32 9.18 -0.15 1.50
C PRO A 32 8.60 0.54 0.28
N LEU A 33 8.65 1.87 0.26
CA LEU A 33 8.25 2.73 -0.85
C LEU A 33 9.45 3.58 -1.28
N PRO A 34 10.35 3.06 -2.12
CA PRO A 34 11.53 3.81 -2.53
C PRO A 34 11.20 5.11 -3.24
N LYS A 35 12.12 6.07 -3.22
CA LYS A 35 12.02 7.29 -4.02
C LYS A 35 11.75 6.97 -5.49
N ASN A 36 11.03 7.84 -6.18
CA ASN A 36 10.65 7.66 -7.59
C ASN A 36 9.88 6.34 -7.86
N THR A 37 9.11 5.86 -6.89
CA THR A 37 8.17 4.74 -7.10
C THR A 37 6.75 5.17 -6.70
N PHE A 38 5.76 4.48 -7.26
CA PHE A 38 4.36 4.66 -6.87
C PHE A 38 3.93 3.51 -5.98
N GLY A 39 3.26 3.84 -4.88
CA GLY A 39 2.55 2.88 -4.04
C GLY A 39 1.08 2.84 -4.42
N VAL A 40 0.50 1.64 -4.53
CA VAL A 40 -0.92 1.41 -4.77
C VAL A 40 -1.45 0.52 -3.66
N VAL A 41 -2.46 1.00 -2.93
CA VAL A 41 -3.08 0.31 -1.80
C VAL A 41 -4.56 0.05 -2.11
N PHE A 42 -5.01 -1.16 -1.86
CA PHE A 42 -6.40 -1.59 -1.98
C PHE A 42 -6.66 -2.73 -1.00
N GLY A 43 -7.93 -3.02 -0.69
CA GLY A 43 -8.23 -4.13 0.19
C GLY A 43 -9.66 -4.66 0.09
N GLN A 44 -9.85 -5.80 0.73
CA GLN A 44 -11.09 -6.56 0.71
C GLN A 44 -11.31 -7.22 2.07
N ARG A 45 -12.56 -7.29 2.47
CA ARG A 45 -13.06 -8.09 3.59
C ARG A 45 -13.50 -9.45 3.08
N THR A 46 -13.19 -10.51 3.82
CA THR A 46 -13.79 -11.85 3.62
C THR A 46 -14.51 -12.41 4.85
N ALA A 47 -14.36 -11.74 6.01
CA ALA A 47 -14.97 -12.14 7.29
C ALA A 47 -16.45 -11.81 7.46
N GLY A 48 -17.07 -12.43 8.48
CA GLY A 48 -18.41 -12.10 8.99
C GLY A 48 -18.47 -10.86 9.90
N TRP A 49 -17.37 -10.45 10.52
CA TRP A 49 -17.30 -9.21 11.32
C TRP A 49 -16.88 -8.01 10.50
N LEU A 50 -17.21 -6.79 10.96
CA LEU A 50 -16.80 -5.59 10.25
C LEU A 50 -15.27 -5.51 10.23
N GLN A 51 -14.72 -5.34 9.03
CA GLN A 51 -13.29 -5.23 8.80
C GLN A 51 -12.94 -3.84 8.27
N GLY A 52 -11.80 -3.34 8.70
CA GLY A 52 -11.22 -2.11 8.22
C GLY A 52 -9.70 -2.16 8.24
N PHE A 53 -9.06 -1.20 7.60
CA PHE A 53 -7.63 -1.00 7.75
C PHE A 53 -7.28 0.47 7.57
N ASN A 54 -6.12 0.84 8.11
CA ASN A 54 -5.53 2.13 7.87
C ASN A 54 -4.22 1.96 7.11
N SER A 55 -4.00 2.83 6.12
CA SER A 55 -2.70 2.96 5.46
C SER A 55 -2.09 4.31 5.82
N TYR A 56 -0.82 4.33 6.19
CA TYR A 56 -0.05 5.54 6.51
C TYR A 56 1.20 5.59 5.65
N VAL A 57 1.61 6.77 5.23
CA VAL A 57 2.97 6.95 4.68
C VAL A 57 3.90 7.33 5.83
N LEU A 58 5.05 6.69 5.89
CA LEU A 58 6.10 6.96 6.86
C LEU A 58 7.35 7.51 6.16
N ASP A 59 8.12 8.34 6.86
CA ASP A 59 9.47 8.73 6.43
C ASP A 59 10.52 7.62 6.65
N SER A 60 11.78 7.90 6.34
CA SER A 60 12.89 6.95 6.49
C SER A 60 13.13 6.51 7.95
N ASP A 61 12.72 7.33 8.91
CA ASP A 61 12.82 7.06 10.36
C ASP A 61 11.55 6.39 10.90
N HIS A 62 10.64 5.97 10.01
CA HIS A 62 9.37 5.34 10.32
C HIS A 62 8.40 6.24 11.10
N LEU A 63 8.55 7.56 10.98
CA LEU A 63 7.60 8.52 11.54
C LEU A 63 6.48 8.79 10.52
N PRO A 64 5.21 8.86 10.98
CA PRO A 64 4.10 9.21 10.10
C PRO A 64 4.30 10.60 9.47
N VAL A 65 4.13 10.67 8.16
CA VAL A 65 3.98 11.93 7.40
C VAL A 65 2.51 12.13 7.05
N ASP A 66 2.07 13.36 6.73
CA ASP A 66 0.66 13.76 6.55
C ASP A 66 -0.09 13.11 5.37
N VAL A 67 0.09 11.81 5.13
CA VAL A 67 -0.67 10.98 4.21
C VAL A 67 -1.18 9.75 4.95
N SER A 68 -2.50 9.69 5.15
CA SER A 68 -3.17 8.52 5.74
C SER A 68 -4.55 8.30 5.15
N ALA A 69 -5.00 7.05 5.12
CA ALA A 69 -6.35 6.69 4.70
C ALA A 69 -6.94 5.63 5.61
N LEU A 70 -8.21 5.80 5.98
CA LEU A 70 -9.03 4.82 6.68
C LEU A 70 -9.96 4.14 5.68
N TRP A 71 -9.96 2.82 5.73
CA TRP A 71 -10.71 1.95 4.84
C TRP A 71 -11.66 1.10 5.64
N VAL A 72 -12.92 1.04 5.21
CA VAL A 72 -13.95 0.20 5.83
C VAL A 72 -14.72 -0.54 4.75
N ALA A 73 -14.98 -1.82 4.97
CA ALA A 73 -15.82 -2.62 4.07
C ALA A 73 -17.31 -2.33 4.35
N PRO A 74 -18.09 -1.83 3.36
CA PRO A 74 -19.41 -1.25 3.59
C PRO A 74 -20.54 -2.28 3.81
N SER A 75 -20.34 -3.55 3.41
CA SER A 75 -21.37 -4.59 3.49
C SER A 75 -20.94 -5.77 4.36
N SER A 76 -21.94 -6.55 4.78
CA SER A 76 -21.80 -7.64 5.75
C SER A 76 -21.12 -8.90 5.23
N GLU A 77 -20.86 -9.05 3.93
CA GLU A 77 -20.09 -10.19 3.38
C GLU A 77 -19.30 -9.78 2.12
N GLN A 78 -18.16 -10.46 1.91
CA GLN A 78 -17.19 -10.35 0.80
C GLN A 78 -17.26 -9.05 -0.01
N SER A 79 -16.63 -7.99 0.50
CA SER A 79 -16.70 -6.68 -0.13
C SER A 79 -15.37 -5.95 -0.14
N ARG A 80 -15.21 -5.12 -1.17
CA ARG A 80 -14.07 -4.22 -1.28
C ARG A 80 -14.16 -3.18 -0.17
N ALA A 81 -13.02 -2.94 0.47
CA ALA A 81 -12.92 -1.83 1.40
C ALA A 81 -12.93 -0.51 0.64
N MET A 82 -13.58 0.49 1.20
CA MET A 82 -13.66 1.84 0.63
C MET A 82 -12.98 2.83 1.57
N ILE A 83 -12.25 3.80 1.02
CA ILE A 83 -11.70 4.96 1.72
C ILE A 83 -12.88 5.75 2.28
N THR A 84 -12.99 5.79 3.60
CA THR A 84 -13.99 6.58 4.33
C THR A 84 -13.42 7.89 4.85
N LYS A 85 -12.09 7.96 5.03
CA LYS A 85 -11.36 9.17 5.38
C LYS A 85 -9.98 9.12 4.74
N ILE A 86 -9.52 10.26 4.23
CA ILE A 86 -8.16 10.41 3.72
C ILE A 86 -7.61 11.78 4.07
N VAL A 87 -6.32 11.82 4.36
CA VAL A 87 -5.56 13.04 4.56
C VAL A 87 -4.34 12.97 3.64
N PRO A 88 -4.04 14.02 2.87
CA PRO A 88 -4.95 15.12 2.53
C PRO A 88 -6.14 14.64 1.66
N GLU A 89 -7.27 15.34 1.75
CA GLU A 89 -8.57 14.92 1.18
C GLU A 89 -8.55 14.69 -0.34
N HIS A 90 -7.66 15.37 -1.07
CA HIS A 90 -7.62 15.34 -2.54
C HIS A 90 -6.91 14.11 -3.15
N LEU A 91 -6.36 13.20 -2.34
CA LEU A 91 -5.62 12.04 -2.84
C LEU A 91 -6.52 10.88 -3.30
N ALA A 92 -7.74 10.76 -2.78
CA ALA A 92 -8.65 9.66 -3.10
C ALA A 92 -9.49 9.98 -4.35
N LYS A 93 -8.91 9.78 -5.54
CA LYS A 93 -9.68 9.88 -6.81
C LYS A 93 -10.61 8.69 -7.04
N ASP A 94 -10.24 7.53 -6.49
CA ASP A 94 -11.02 6.30 -6.47
C ASP A 94 -11.18 5.88 -5.00
N PRO A 95 -12.41 5.72 -4.47
CA PRO A 95 -12.60 5.31 -3.09
C PRO A 95 -12.15 3.87 -2.83
N SER A 96 -11.89 3.05 -3.84
CA SER A 96 -11.44 1.66 -3.69
C SER A 96 -9.93 1.47 -3.86
N VAL A 97 -9.20 2.51 -4.30
CA VAL A 97 -7.75 2.43 -4.56
C VAL A 97 -7.06 3.74 -4.17
N LEU A 98 -6.02 3.65 -3.33
CA LEU A 98 -5.14 4.78 -3.04
C LEU A 98 -3.84 4.63 -3.85
N SER A 99 -3.49 5.66 -4.61
CA SER A 99 -2.17 5.79 -5.23
C SER A 99 -1.38 6.91 -4.57
N VAL A 100 -0.16 6.64 -4.14
CA VAL A 100 0.74 7.59 -3.48
C VAL A 100 2.11 7.61 -4.16
N GLY A 101 2.81 8.74 -4.04
CA GLY A 101 4.07 8.98 -4.73
C GLY A 101 3.92 9.49 -6.17
N PRO A 102 5.04 9.68 -6.89
CA PRO A 102 6.39 9.39 -6.46
C PRO A 102 6.88 10.41 -5.43
N PHE A 103 7.66 9.94 -4.46
CA PHE A 103 8.35 10.80 -3.50
C PHE A 103 9.81 10.99 -3.91
N MET A 104 10.41 12.12 -3.51
CA MET A 104 11.82 12.41 -3.76
C MET A 104 12.77 11.64 -2.81
N ASP A 105 12.25 11.26 -1.66
CA ASP A 105 12.96 10.48 -0.64
C ASP A 105 12.35 9.08 -0.53
N ASP A 106 13.11 8.17 0.07
CA ASP A 106 12.60 6.87 0.45
C ASP A 106 11.57 7.01 1.58
N ARG A 107 10.47 6.27 1.44
CA ARG A 107 9.32 6.26 2.34
C ARG A 107 8.93 4.81 2.64
N TYR A 108 7.92 4.66 3.47
CA TYR A 108 7.23 3.40 3.67
C TYR A 108 5.73 3.59 3.65
N ILE A 109 5.00 2.50 3.38
CA ILE A 109 3.57 2.40 3.62
C ILE A 109 3.38 1.46 4.80
N ALA A 110 2.79 1.95 5.89
CA ALA A 110 2.37 1.11 7.00
C ALA A 110 0.90 0.74 6.87
N VAL A 111 0.58 -0.54 7.03
CA VAL A 111 -0.79 -1.06 7.02
C VAL A 111 -1.13 -1.58 8.42
N LEU A 112 -2.16 -1.00 9.03
CA LEU A 112 -2.78 -1.46 10.27
C LEU A 112 -4.13 -2.08 9.92
N ALA A 113 -4.30 -3.39 10.11
CA ALA A 113 -5.59 -4.04 9.97
C ALA A 113 -6.39 -3.95 11.27
N THR A 114 -7.70 -3.82 11.16
CA THR A 114 -8.61 -3.67 12.29
C THR A 114 -9.93 -4.38 12.04
N HIS A 115 -10.59 -4.79 13.11
CA HIS A 115 -11.93 -5.38 13.07
C HIS A 115 -12.82 -4.79 14.17
N GLN A 116 -14.12 -4.99 14.05
CA GLN A 116 -15.10 -4.67 15.07
C GLN A 116 -16.04 -5.85 15.25
N LYS A 117 -16.07 -6.43 16.45
CA LYS A 117 -16.91 -7.58 16.76
C LYS A 117 -18.37 -7.15 16.91
N PRO A 118 -19.33 -8.07 16.74
CA PRO A 118 -20.73 -7.76 16.99
C PRO A 118 -20.94 -7.28 18.43
N GLY A 119 -21.48 -6.07 18.59
CA GLY A 119 -21.73 -5.44 19.89
C GLY A 119 -20.63 -4.50 20.37
N ASP A 120 -19.46 -4.50 19.72
CA ASP A 120 -18.41 -3.49 20.00
C ASP A 120 -18.78 -2.15 19.37
N ASP A 121 -18.23 -1.06 19.89
CA ASP A 121 -18.45 0.30 19.39
C ASP A 121 -17.28 0.84 18.55
N LYS A 122 -16.16 0.11 18.51
CA LYS A 122 -14.89 0.57 17.95
C LYS A 122 -14.18 -0.52 17.14
N LEU A 123 -13.40 -0.05 16.17
CA LEU A 123 -12.41 -0.87 15.49
C LEU A 123 -11.20 -1.07 16.41
N VAL A 124 -10.77 -2.32 16.56
CA VAL A 124 -9.58 -2.72 17.32
C VAL A 124 -8.57 -3.41 16.38
N PRO A 125 -7.27 -3.42 16.70
CA PRO A 125 -6.26 -4.06 15.86
C PRO A 125 -6.51 -5.56 15.63
N SER A 126 -6.32 -6.01 14.39
CA SER A 126 -6.26 -7.42 14.00
C SER A 126 -4.82 -7.91 13.96
N ASP A 127 -4.58 -9.23 14.08
CA ASP A 127 -3.23 -9.80 13.99
C ASP A 127 -2.81 -9.96 12.52
N PRO A 128 -1.76 -9.26 12.03
CA PRO A 128 -1.40 -9.30 10.62
C PRO A 128 -0.31 -10.33 10.31
N LYS A 129 -0.47 -11.00 9.17
CA LYS A 129 0.58 -11.72 8.43
C LYS A 129 0.78 -11.06 7.08
N PHE A 130 1.92 -11.33 6.44
CA PHE A 130 2.16 -10.85 5.09
C PHE A 130 3.02 -11.80 4.27
N GLN A 131 2.84 -11.71 2.96
CA GLN A 131 3.68 -12.32 1.94
C GLN A 131 4.00 -11.25 0.90
N TYR A 132 5.13 -11.40 0.21
CA TYR A 132 5.46 -10.49 -0.89
C TYR A 132 6.12 -11.21 -2.05
N HIS A 133 5.91 -10.67 -3.23
CA HIS A 133 6.43 -11.19 -4.48
C HIS A 133 6.99 -10.05 -5.33
N SER A 134 8.10 -10.31 -6.01
CA SER A 134 8.74 -9.36 -6.90
C SER A 134 8.56 -9.83 -8.35
N PHE A 135 8.00 -8.96 -9.18
CA PHE A 135 7.74 -9.22 -10.58
C PHE A 135 8.73 -8.45 -11.45
N LYS A 136 9.37 -9.19 -12.33
CA LYS A 136 10.32 -8.70 -13.32
C LYS A 136 9.60 -8.60 -14.67
N ILE A 137 9.30 -7.38 -15.11
CA ILE A 137 8.56 -7.13 -16.36
C ILE A 137 9.45 -6.27 -17.25
N GLY A 138 9.89 -6.80 -18.38
CA GLY A 138 10.77 -6.10 -19.33
C GLY A 138 12.23 -5.95 -18.88
N SER A 139 12.57 -6.29 -17.64
CA SER A 139 13.95 -6.38 -17.14
C SER A 139 14.17 -7.73 -16.48
N GLU A 140 15.27 -8.42 -16.82
CA GLU A 140 15.62 -9.73 -16.22
C GLU A 140 16.28 -9.60 -14.83
N THR A 141 16.80 -8.41 -14.51
CA THR A 141 17.64 -8.20 -13.33
C THR A 141 17.02 -7.29 -12.28
N LYS A 142 16.07 -6.42 -12.66
CA LYS A 142 15.43 -5.48 -11.73
C LYS A 142 13.92 -5.73 -11.65
N PRO A 143 13.35 -5.86 -10.45
CA PRO A 143 11.90 -5.93 -10.30
C PRO A 143 11.27 -4.60 -10.73
N THR A 144 10.19 -4.69 -11.49
CA THR A 144 9.39 -3.55 -11.95
C THR A 144 8.24 -3.29 -10.99
N VAL A 145 7.70 -4.35 -10.39
CA VAL A 145 6.64 -4.31 -9.40
C VAL A 145 7.01 -5.21 -8.22
N VAL A 146 6.83 -4.73 -7.00
CA VAL A 146 6.81 -5.57 -5.81
C VAL A 146 5.41 -5.52 -5.23
N PHE A 147 4.81 -6.67 -5.00
CA PHE A 147 3.49 -6.78 -4.41
C PHE A 147 3.61 -7.38 -3.02
N THR A 148 3.04 -6.71 -2.02
CA THR A 148 2.88 -7.23 -0.66
C THR A 148 1.41 -7.47 -0.42
N MET A 149 1.06 -8.69 -0.05
CA MET A 149 -0.26 -9.06 0.45
C MET A 149 -0.20 -9.12 1.97
N VAL A 150 -1.01 -8.32 2.64
CA VAL A 150 -1.21 -8.35 4.08
C VAL A 150 -2.54 -9.06 4.32
N ASN A 151 -2.53 -10.10 5.14
CA ASN A 151 -3.74 -10.76 5.58
C ASN A 151 -3.84 -10.65 7.10
N ALA A 152 -5.02 -10.43 7.65
CA ALA A 152 -5.20 -10.25 9.08
C ALA A 152 -6.28 -11.15 9.64
N GLU A 153 -6.11 -11.51 10.91
CA GLU A 153 -7.00 -12.34 11.72
C GLU A 153 -7.69 -11.50 12.80
N ASP A 154 -9.00 -11.63 12.93
CA ASP A 154 -9.82 -10.92 13.92
C ASP A 154 -10.04 -11.69 15.24
N GLY A 155 -9.57 -12.94 15.29
CA GLY A 155 -9.64 -13.83 16.44
C GLY A 155 -10.96 -14.59 16.54
N GLY A 156 -11.76 -14.60 15.47
CA GLY A 156 -12.85 -15.54 15.28
C GLY A 156 -12.33 -16.96 15.04
N ASP A 157 -11.22 -17.09 14.32
CA ASP A 157 -10.50 -18.35 14.13
C ASP A 157 -8.97 -18.16 13.95
N ALA A 158 -8.36 -18.79 12.95
CA ALA A 158 -6.92 -18.75 12.69
C ALA A 158 -6.59 -18.91 11.19
N ASP A 159 -7.51 -18.58 10.30
CA ASP A 159 -7.37 -18.72 8.85
C ASP A 159 -6.58 -17.56 8.21
N TYR A 160 -6.50 -16.41 8.90
CA TYR A 160 -5.83 -15.19 8.46
C TYR A 160 -6.30 -14.74 7.07
N HIS A 161 -7.60 -14.72 6.78
CA HIS A 161 -8.11 -14.06 5.59
C HIS A 161 -9.24 -13.07 5.83
N ASP A 162 -9.56 -12.75 7.08
CA ASP A 162 -10.64 -11.83 7.44
C ASP A 162 -10.55 -10.50 6.69
N THR A 163 -9.35 -9.91 6.71
CA THR A 163 -8.97 -8.74 5.90
C THR A 163 -7.79 -9.08 5.01
N VAL A 164 -7.90 -8.76 3.72
CA VAL A 164 -6.80 -8.87 2.74
C VAL A 164 -6.52 -7.50 2.16
N VAL A 165 -5.28 -7.02 2.31
CA VAL A 165 -4.80 -5.73 1.77
C VAL A 165 -3.66 -5.99 0.78
N GLY A 166 -3.80 -5.46 -0.42
CA GLY A 166 -2.75 -5.43 -1.42
C GLY A 166 -2.01 -4.09 -1.40
N VAL A 167 -0.67 -4.16 -1.33
CA VAL A 167 0.22 -3.01 -1.52
C VAL A 167 1.17 -3.31 -2.66
N ALA A 168 0.96 -2.68 -3.82
CA ALA A 168 1.86 -2.75 -4.96
C ALA A 168 2.80 -1.55 -4.97
N VAL A 169 4.09 -1.78 -5.16
CA VAL A 169 5.10 -0.75 -5.34
C VAL A 169 5.69 -0.88 -6.73
N VAL A 170 5.50 0.15 -7.55
CA VAL A 170 5.80 0.15 -8.97
C VAL A 170 6.92 1.14 -9.25
N SER A 171 7.96 0.67 -9.94
CA SER A 171 9.03 1.54 -10.44
C SER A 171 8.43 2.61 -11.35
N SER A 172 8.69 3.90 -11.08
CA SER A 172 8.50 4.89 -12.12
C SER A 172 9.63 4.71 -13.12
N VAL A 173 9.32 4.14 -14.29
CA VAL A 173 10.24 4.27 -15.42
C VAL A 173 10.28 5.76 -15.72
N ASN A 174 11.47 6.38 -15.68
CA ASN A 174 11.65 7.74 -16.16
C ASN A 174 11.02 7.83 -17.56
N PHE A 175 9.82 8.39 -17.66
CA PHE A 175 9.07 8.48 -18.91
C PHE A 175 9.85 9.30 -19.97
N PHE A 176 10.80 10.12 -19.50
CA PHE A 176 11.80 10.81 -20.31
C PHE A 176 12.75 9.90 -21.10
N MET A 177 12.96 8.64 -20.70
CA MET A 177 13.87 7.73 -21.39
C MET A 177 13.18 6.96 -22.53
N MET A 178 11.84 6.81 -22.51
CA MET A 178 11.07 6.17 -23.60
C MET A 178 10.82 7.10 -24.80
N MET A 179 10.90 8.42 -24.66
CA MET A 179 10.81 9.34 -25.81
C MET A 179 12.11 9.40 -26.67
N ARG A 180 13.16 8.64 -26.31
CA ARG A 180 14.38 8.54 -27.13
C ARG A 180 14.39 7.38 -28.12
N TYR A 181 13.26 6.70 -28.33
CA TYR A 181 13.10 5.92 -29.56
C TYR A 181 12.90 6.90 -30.72
N THR A 182 14.01 7.18 -31.39
CA THR A 182 14.09 7.83 -32.70
C THR A 182 12.93 7.37 -33.59
N LEU A 183 12.10 8.33 -34.01
CA LEU A 183 11.20 8.14 -35.15
C LEU A 183 12.01 7.54 -36.31
N PRO A 184 11.53 6.48 -36.98
CA PRO A 184 12.18 6.01 -38.19
C PRO A 184 12.27 7.18 -39.17
N LYS A 185 13.48 7.48 -39.66
CA LYS A 185 13.64 8.43 -40.76
C LYS A 185 12.87 7.87 -41.95
N ILE A 186 11.75 8.51 -42.27
CA ILE A 186 11.01 8.25 -43.52
C ILE A 186 11.99 8.56 -44.66
N PRO A 187 12.31 7.61 -45.55
CA PRO A 187 13.13 7.90 -46.72
C PRO A 187 12.41 8.95 -47.56
N ARG A 188 13.05 10.10 -47.80
CA ARG A 188 12.60 11.00 -48.84
C ARG A 188 12.81 10.29 -50.17
N THR A 189 11.73 9.83 -50.79
CA THR A 189 11.74 9.49 -52.20
C THR A 189 12.00 10.77 -52.99
N THR A 190 13.20 10.88 -53.55
CA THR A 190 13.48 11.83 -54.62
C THR A 190 12.84 11.33 -55.90
N LYS A 191 11.88 12.13 -56.40
CA LYS A 191 11.28 12.18 -57.74
C LYS A 191 11.29 10.92 -58.60
#